data_AF-A0A7Y1Z4E8-F1
#
_entry.id   AF-A0A7Y1Z4E8-F1
#
_cell.length_a   1.000
_cell.length_b   1.000
_cell.length_c   1.000
_cell.angle_alpha   90.00
_cell.angle_beta   90.00
_cell.angle_gamma   90.00
#
_symmetry.space_group_name_H-M   'P 1'
#
loop_
_entity.id
_entity.type
_entity.pdbx_description
1 polymer ?
#
loop_
_entity_poly.entity_id
_entity_poly.type
_entity_poly.pdbx_seq_one_letter_code
_entity_poly.pdbx_strand_id
1 'polypeptide(L)'
;RSIIEIEPADQEAIYETAIQKEASKEEVSEYNRLAKKYNNMSKDEMVVEKQDMERLKYLYDKMSKSQRLTAESFPVIPPPPAPKALAADKPDLPPPPPPLPDNATKEATKKYKAQKLKKMEQKEAKLATVKADQTKSKLEKERAVLAKEKHAYAAEMKKNKAKLKEEKLRYAEERKAVNKERKGIHKAKKQELTELKRRHAEERKAVLAEAKNARIAAIKEESELRRTKLQEKRAVLAEIKEVKSAESNTAHVKRMTEKNALFFYEGKKIASKKALKLAQDNPDLHIQTRLGHDKTPKVYISKKPIVVKEND
;
A
#
# COMPACT_ATOMS: atom_id res chain seq x y z
N ARG A 1 3.14 -8.94 20.51
CA ARG A 1 3.48 -8.02 19.39
C ARG A 1 2.54 -6.84 19.50
N SER A 2 3.04 -5.74 20.05
CA SER A 2 2.25 -4.53 20.32
C SER A 2 1.94 -3.84 19.00
N ILE A 3 0.66 -3.73 18.67
CA ILE A 3 0.18 -2.99 17.51
C ILE A 3 0.04 -1.54 17.98
N ILE A 4 0.85 -0.65 17.41
CA ILE A 4 0.79 0.78 17.67
C ILE A 4 -0.52 1.28 17.07
N GLU A 5 -1.47 1.61 17.93
CA GLU A 5 -2.72 2.30 17.58
C GLU A 5 -2.37 3.76 17.33
N ILE A 6 -2.42 4.18 16.06
CA ILE A 6 -2.20 5.57 15.67
C ILE A 6 -3.54 6.29 15.77
N GLU A 7 -3.58 7.35 16.56
CA GLU A 7 -4.78 8.14 16.82
C GLU A 7 -5.32 8.84 15.55
N PRO A 8 -6.65 9.04 15.44
CA PRO A 8 -7.31 9.60 14.26
C PRO A 8 -6.97 11.06 13.96
N ALA A 9 -6.37 11.79 14.92
CA ALA A 9 -5.91 13.16 14.73
C ALA A 9 -4.69 13.26 13.80
N ASP A 10 -3.90 12.18 13.68
CA ASP A 10 -2.73 12.17 12.81
C ASP A 10 -3.09 11.98 11.34
N GLN A 11 -4.30 11.49 11.02
CA GLN A 11 -4.73 11.25 9.63
C GLN A 11 -5.16 12.53 8.90
N GLU A 12 -5.65 13.57 9.59
CA GLU A 12 -6.05 14.82 8.95
C GLU A 12 -4.85 15.69 8.54
N ALA A 13 -3.73 15.64 9.27
CA ALA A 13 -2.49 16.31 8.89
C ALA A 13 -1.83 15.76 7.61
N ILE A 14 -2.13 14.51 7.24
CA ILE A 14 -1.58 13.82 6.05
C ILE A 14 -2.39 14.15 4.78
N TYR A 15 -3.63 14.63 4.91
CA TYR A 15 -4.49 14.91 3.75
C TYR A 15 -4.40 16.35 3.23
N GLU A 16 -3.90 17.30 4.02
CA GLU A 16 -3.59 18.65 3.55
C GLU A 16 -2.22 18.75 2.87
N THR A 17 -1.30 17.83 3.18
CA THR A 17 0.04 17.73 2.54
C THR A 17 0.03 17.04 1.17
N ALA A 18 -1.07 16.39 0.79
CA ALA A 18 -1.14 15.54 -0.41
C ALA A 18 -1.48 16.25 -1.75
N ILE A 19 -1.55 17.60 -1.79
CA ILE A 19 -1.85 18.34 -3.05
C ILE A 19 -0.87 19.50 -3.28
N GLN A 20 0.39 19.31 -2.94
CA GLN A 20 1.47 20.09 -3.55
C GLN A 20 2.41 19.07 -4.19
N LYS A 21 2.57 19.13 -5.52
CA LYS A 21 3.59 18.33 -6.21
C LYS A 21 4.93 18.77 -5.65
N GLU A 22 5.42 18.06 -4.65
CA GLU A 22 6.72 18.34 -4.04
C GLU A 22 7.78 18.39 -5.15
N ALA A 23 8.75 19.29 -5.00
CA ALA A 23 9.86 19.34 -5.93
C ALA A 23 10.60 18.00 -5.90
N SER A 24 10.98 17.48 -7.07
CA SER A 24 11.80 16.27 -7.13
C SER A 24 13.17 16.54 -6.51
N LYS A 25 13.91 15.48 -6.17
CA LYS A 25 15.25 15.61 -5.60
C LYS A 25 16.19 16.37 -6.55
N GLU A 26 16.00 16.18 -7.86
CA GLU A 26 16.74 16.85 -8.92
C GLU A 26 16.38 18.33 -9.00
N GLU A 27 15.10 18.69 -8.85
CA GLU A 27 14.63 20.07 -8.82
C GLU A 27 15.13 20.83 -7.58
N VAL A 28 15.18 20.17 -6.41
CA VAL A 28 15.79 20.72 -5.19
C VAL A 28 17.30 20.91 -5.36
N SER A 29 17.98 19.97 -6.03
CA SER A 29 19.41 20.09 -6.35
C SER A 29 19.69 21.25 -7.31
N GLU A 30 18.83 21.42 -8.34
CA GLU A 30 18.90 22.54 -9.27
C GLU A 30 18.72 23.89 -8.56
N TYR A 31 17.74 23.97 -7.66
CA TYR A 31 17.53 25.13 -6.81
C TYR A 31 18.77 25.45 -5.97
N ASN A 32 19.32 24.46 -5.25
CA ASN A 32 20.49 24.66 -4.40
C ASN A 32 21.73 25.12 -5.19
N ARG A 33 21.89 24.63 -6.42
CA ARG A 33 22.97 25.06 -7.31
C ARG A 33 22.82 26.53 -7.71
N LEU A 34 21.62 26.95 -8.10
CA LEU A 34 21.34 28.34 -8.48
C LEU A 34 21.42 29.28 -7.28
N ALA A 35 20.84 28.90 -6.14
CA ALA A 35 20.92 29.67 -4.90
C ALA A 35 22.38 29.89 -4.47
N LYS A 36 23.23 28.85 -4.49
CA LYS A 36 24.67 28.99 -4.21
C LYS A 36 25.39 29.92 -5.18
N LYS A 37 25.11 29.82 -6.49
CA LYS A 37 25.72 30.67 -7.53
C LYS A 37 25.56 32.16 -7.18
N TYR A 38 24.35 32.57 -6.79
CA TYR A 38 24.07 33.97 -6.48
C TYR A 38 24.42 34.38 -5.05
N ASN A 39 24.27 33.50 -4.06
CA ASN A 39 24.66 33.79 -2.67
C ASN A 39 26.18 33.98 -2.50
N ASN A 40 26.98 33.34 -3.35
CA ASN A 40 28.45 33.46 -3.32
C ASN A 40 28.97 34.62 -4.19
N MET A 41 28.10 35.37 -4.88
CA MET A 41 28.49 36.48 -5.75
C MET A 41 28.59 37.79 -4.97
N SER A 42 29.53 38.66 -5.33
CA SER A 42 29.66 40.00 -4.72
C SER A 42 28.42 40.85 -5.06
N LYS A 43 27.83 41.51 -4.06
CA LYS A 43 26.60 42.30 -4.21
C LYS A 43 26.79 43.51 -5.13
N ASP A 44 28.01 44.04 -5.24
CA ASP A 44 28.31 45.25 -6.02
C ASP A 44 28.39 44.98 -7.53
N GLU A 45 28.66 43.73 -7.92
CA GLU A 45 28.79 43.29 -9.32
C GLU A 45 27.75 42.23 -9.71
N MET A 46 26.76 41.98 -8.85
CA MET A 46 25.82 40.88 -9.06
C MET A 46 24.86 41.17 -10.22
N VAL A 47 25.17 40.58 -11.38
CA VAL A 47 24.28 40.57 -12.54
C VAL A 47 23.45 39.29 -12.50
N VAL A 48 22.18 39.44 -12.13
CA VAL A 48 21.23 38.33 -12.08
C VAL A 48 20.57 38.15 -13.44
N GLU A 49 20.75 36.98 -14.05
CA GLU A 49 20.03 36.62 -15.26
C GLU A 49 18.53 36.44 -14.94
N LYS A 50 17.68 37.12 -15.71
CA LYS A 50 16.22 37.08 -15.49
C LYS A 50 15.66 35.64 -15.51
N GLN A 51 16.17 34.80 -16.40
CA GLN A 51 15.73 33.40 -16.55
C GLN A 51 16.10 32.56 -15.32
N ASP A 52 17.32 32.70 -14.81
CA ASP A 52 17.77 32.02 -13.60
C ASP A 52 16.91 32.43 -12.40
N MET A 53 16.54 33.71 -12.30
CA MET A 53 15.70 34.21 -11.21
C MET A 53 14.26 33.71 -11.28
N GLU A 54 13.67 33.68 -12.48
CA GLU A 54 12.35 33.08 -12.72
C GLU A 54 12.37 31.59 -12.40
N ARG A 55 13.46 30.87 -12.74
CA ARG A 55 13.65 29.46 -12.42
C ARG A 55 13.81 29.23 -10.92
N LEU A 56 14.59 30.05 -10.23
CA LEU A 56 14.78 30.04 -8.78
C LEU A 56 13.44 30.20 -8.04
N LYS A 57 12.66 31.20 -8.46
CA LYS A 57 11.33 31.47 -7.89
C LYS A 57 10.37 30.30 -8.15
N TYR A 58 10.35 29.77 -9.36
CA TYR A 58 9.52 28.62 -9.72
C TYR A 58 9.83 27.38 -8.87
N LEU A 59 11.12 27.03 -8.73
CA LEU A 59 11.55 25.90 -7.93
C LEU A 59 11.26 26.11 -6.44
N TYR A 60 11.50 27.32 -5.91
CA TYR A 60 11.18 27.66 -4.54
C TYR A 60 9.69 27.53 -4.23
N ASP A 61 8.83 28.06 -5.09
CA ASP A 61 7.36 27.99 -4.95
C ASP A 61 6.85 26.54 -5.00
N LYS A 62 7.55 25.65 -5.71
CA LYS A 62 7.25 24.22 -5.82
C LYS A 62 7.72 23.38 -4.62
N MET A 63 8.83 23.76 -3.97
CA MET A 63 9.37 23.03 -2.81
C MET A 63 8.41 23.08 -1.61
N SER A 64 8.29 21.95 -0.90
CA SER A 64 7.55 21.88 0.36
C SER A 64 8.28 22.61 1.49
N LYS A 65 7.57 22.91 2.60
CA LYS A 65 8.16 23.60 3.76
C LYS A 65 9.39 22.85 4.28
N SER A 66 9.32 21.53 4.37
CA SER A 66 10.43 20.67 4.81
C SER A 66 11.62 20.75 3.86
N GLN A 67 11.38 20.73 2.55
CA GLN A 67 12.45 20.86 1.55
C GLN A 67 13.13 22.23 1.62
N ARG A 68 12.37 23.31 1.82
CA ARG A 68 12.92 24.68 1.97
C ARG A 68 13.77 24.85 3.23
N LEU A 69 13.45 24.15 4.32
CA LEU A 69 14.23 24.21 5.57
C LEU A 69 15.62 23.57 5.43
N THR A 70 15.76 22.60 4.52
CA THR A 70 17.03 21.90 4.25
C THR A 70 17.77 22.42 3.03
N ALA A 71 17.15 23.29 2.24
CA ALA A 71 17.70 23.87 1.02
C ALA A 71 18.48 25.17 1.33
N GLU A 72 19.23 25.63 0.35
CA GLU A 72 19.99 26.87 0.41
C GLU A 72 19.04 28.09 0.46
N SER A 73 19.46 29.15 1.15
CA SER A 73 18.64 30.36 1.27
C SER A 73 18.42 31.04 -0.08
N PHE A 74 17.23 31.62 -0.28
CA PHE A 74 16.91 32.33 -1.51
C PHE A 74 17.81 33.58 -1.67
N PRO A 75 18.40 33.85 -2.85
CA PRO A 75 19.31 34.98 -3.04
C PRO A 75 18.68 36.35 -2.80
N VAL A 76 19.41 37.21 -2.10
CA VAL A 76 19.02 38.61 -1.85
C VAL A 76 19.54 39.49 -2.98
N ILE A 77 18.64 39.98 -3.83
CA ILE A 77 18.98 40.79 -5.00
C ILE A 77 19.14 42.28 -4.60
N PRO A 78 20.27 42.94 -4.89
CA PRO A 78 20.46 44.36 -4.65
C PRO A 78 19.57 45.19 -5.60
N PRO A 79 19.22 46.43 -5.22
CA PRO A 79 18.44 47.31 -6.09
C PRO A 79 19.21 47.57 -7.40
N PRO A 80 18.50 47.66 -8.54
CA PRO A 80 19.15 47.88 -9.83
C PRO A 80 19.92 49.20 -9.87
N PRO A 81 21.08 49.26 -10.53
CA PRO A 81 21.86 50.48 -10.66
C PRO A 81 21.08 51.54 -11.46
N ALA A 82 21.20 52.80 -11.08
CA ALA A 82 20.49 53.91 -11.71
C ALA A 82 20.87 54.06 -13.20
N PRO A 83 19.89 54.25 -14.11
CA PRO A 83 20.17 54.39 -15.54
C PRO A 83 20.96 55.67 -15.85
N LYS A 84 22.01 55.58 -16.66
CA LYS A 84 22.78 56.73 -17.18
C LYS A 84 21.98 57.44 -18.27
N ALA A 85 21.72 58.75 -18.10
CA ALA A 85 20.94 59.57 -19.04
C ALA A 85 21.75 59.94 -20.31
N LEU A 86 21.10 59.86 -21.48
CA LEU A 86 21.65 60.24 -22.80
C LEU A 86 21.14 61.65 -23.19
N ALA A 87 22.06 62.54 -23.61
CA ALA A 87 21.78 63.92 -24.03
C ALA A 87 21.45 64.03 -25.53
N ALA A 88 20.64 65.03 -25.90
CA ALA A 88 20.12 65.26 -27.26
C ALA A 88 20.59 66.61 -27.86
N ASP A 89 20.93 66.61 -29.16
CA ASP A 89 21.44 67.75 -29.94
C ASP A 89 20.35 68.59 -30.66
N LYS A 90 20.67 69.87 -30.93
CA LYS A 90 19.84 70.91 -31.59
C LYS A 90 20.13 71.05 -33.11
N PRO A 91 19.20 71.57 -33.94
CA PRO A 91 19.42 71.79 -35.38
C PRO A 91 19.73 73.26 -35.78
N ASP A 92 20.31 73.39 -36.98
CA ASP A 92 20.96 74.55 -37.63
C ASP A 92 20.01 75.52 -38.39
N LEU A 93 20.40 76.79 -38.55
CA LEU A 93 19.63 77.88 -39.21
C LEU A 93 20.13 78.19 -40.65
N PRO A 94 19.27 78.57 -41.63
CA PRO A 94 19.67 78.91 -43.01
C PRO A 94 20.09 80.39 -43.25
N PRO A 95 20.79 80.69 -44.38
CA PRO A 95 21.59 81.91 -44.62
C PRO A 95 20.82 83.18 -45.09
N PRO A 96 21.44 84.38 -45.10
CA PRO A 96 20.77 85.67 -45.21
C PRO A 96 20.43 86.12 -46.66
N PRO A 97 19.45 87.05 -46.82
CA PRO A 97 18.99 87.54 -48.13
C PRO A 97 19.82 88.68 -48.77
N PRO A 98 19.68 88.90 -50.11
CA PRO A 98 20.54 89.74 -50.97
C PRO A 98 20.43 91.28 -50.79
N PRO A 99 21.42 92.06 -51.30
CA PRO A 99 21.59 93.50 -51.04
C PRO A 99 20.70 94.45 -51.89
N LEU A 100 20.53 95.69 -51.40
CA LEU A 100 19.69 96.77 -51.97
C LEU A 100 20.48 97.72 -52.91
N PRO A 101 19.82 98.41 -53.87
CA PRO A 101 20.46 99.33 -54.84
C PRO A 101 20.76 100.75 -54.31
N ASP A 102 21.76 101.40 -54.90
CA ASP A 102 22.61 102.48 -54.34
C ASP A 102 22.09 103.94 -54.34
N ASN A 103 20.78 104.21 -54.47
CA ASN A 103 20.30 105.60 -54.31
C ASN A 103 18.90 105.70 -53.69
N ALA A 104 18.83 105.72 -52.35
CA ALA A 104 17.58 105.80 -51.59
C ALA A 104 17.67 106.83 -50.44
N THR A 105 16.70 107.73 -50.37
CA THR A 105 16.53 108.73 -49.30
C THR A 105 16.31 108.06 -47.94
N LYS A 106 16.86 108.62 -46.85
CA LYS A 106 16.84 108.04 -45.48
C LYS A 106 15.45 107.60 -44.99
N GLU A 107 14.38 108.25 -45.45
CA GLU A 107 12.99 107.88 -45.11
C GLU A 107 12.46 106.67 -45.89
N ALA A 108 12.82 106.51 -47.17
CA ALA A 108 12.43 105.37 -47.99
C ALA A 108 13.05 104.07 -47.44
N THR A 109 14.31 104.15 -46.99
CA THR A 109 15.02 103.03 -46.35
C THR A 109 14.39 102.61 -45.03
N LYS A 110 13.90 103.55 -44.21
CA LYS A 110 13.16 103.24 -42.96
C LYS A 110 11.81 102.59 -43.24
N LYS A 111 11.03 103.09 -44.21
CA LYS A 111 9.73 102.50 -44.59
C LYS A 111 9.89 101.08 -45.16
N TYR A 112 10.90 100.85 -46.00
CA TYR A 112 11.20 99.53 -46.54
C TYR A 112 11.63 98.54 -45.45
N LYS A 113 12.52 98.95 -44.53
CA LYS A 113 12.92 98.12 -43.37
C LYS A 113 11.72 97.79 -42.47
N ALA A 114 10.86 98.76 -42.17
CA ALA A 114 9.67 98.54 -41.36
C ALA A 114 8.64 97.61 -42.05
N GLN A 115 8.44 97.76 -43.36
CA GLN A 115 7.53 96.89 -44.11
C GLN A 115 8.07 95.45 -44.24
N LYS A 116 9.39 95.29 -44.43
CA LYS A 116 10.06 94.00 -44.42
C LYS A 116 9.91 93.31 -43.06
N LEU A 117 10.08 94.07 -41.96
CA LEU A 117 9.91 93.55 -40.60
C LEU A 117 8.46 93.10 -40.35
N LYS A 118 7.46 93.92 -40.69
CA LYS A 118 6.03 93.54 -40.57
C LYS A 118 5.68 92.29 -41.39
N LYS A 119 6.26 92.12 -42.59
CA LYS A 119 6.07 90.90 -43.40
C LYS A 119 6.73 89.67 -42.77
N MET A 120 7.91 89.84 -42.15
CA MET A 120 8.58 88.76 -41.41
C MET A 120 7.75 88.35 -40.19
N GLU A 121 7.29 89.31 -39.38
CA GLU A 121 6.43 89.07 -38.21
C GLU A 121 5.12 88.37 -38.60
N GLN A 122 4.45 88.81 -39.67
CA GLN A 122 3.24 88.16 -40.17
C GLN A 122 3.49 86.73 -40.67
N LYS A 123 4.64 86.49 -41.30
CA LYS A 123 5.04 85.14 -41.76
C LYS A 123 5.37 84.23 -40.57
N GLU A 124 6.06 84.74 -39.57
CA GLU A 124 6.34 84.01 -38.32
C GLU A 124 5.07 83.70 -37.54
N ALA A 125 4.14 84.65 -37.42
CA ALA A 125 2.85 84.44 -36.76
C ALA A 125 2.02 83.35 -37.47
N LYS A 126 1.96 83.37 -38.81
CA LYS A 126 1.28 82.32 -39.60
C LYS A 126 1.97 80.96 -39.48
N LEU A 127 3.30 80.92 -39.42
CA LEU A 127 4.05 79.68 -39.21
C LEU A 127 3.82 79.13 -37.81
N ALA A 128 3.73 80.00 -36.79
CA ALA A 128 3.43 79.63 -35.42
C ALA A 128 2.02 79.03 -35.28
N THR A 129 1.00 79.60 -35.93
CA THR A 129 -0.36 79.04 -35.92
C THR A 129 -0.44 77.68 -36.61
N VAL A 130 0.18 77.53 -37.79
CA VAL A 130 0.22 76.23 -38.50
C VAL A 130 0.93 75.16 -37.68
N LYS A 131 2.05 75.50 -37.03
CA LYS A 131 2.77 74.58 -36.12
C LYS A 131 1.91 74.21 -34.91
N ALA A 132 1.17 75.16 -34.33
CA ALA A 132 0.28 74.90 -33.19
C ALA A 132 -0.90 73.98 -33.56
N ASP A 133 -1.50 74.15 -34.75
CA ASP A 133 -2.57 73.27 -35.21
C ASP A 133 -2.06 71.86 -35.53
N GLN A 134 -0.87 71.75 -36.12
CA GLN A 134 -0.21 70.47 -36.37
C GLN A 134 0.13 69.73 -35.07
N THR A 135 0.65 70.42 -34.05
CA THR A 135 0.94 69.79 -32.75
C THR A 135 -0.34 69.38 -32.03
N LYS A 136 -1.40 70.19 -32.09
CA LYS A 136 -2.71 69.84 -31.53
C LYS A 136 -3.32 68.62 -32.23
N SER A 137 -3.28 68.56 -33.55
CA SER A 137 -3.76 67.40 -34.33
C SER A 137 -2.96 66.13 -34.05
N LYS A 138 -1.63 66.23 -33.89
CA LYS A 138 -0.78 65.09 -33.51
C LYS A 138 -1.13 64.58 -32.10
N LEU A 139 -1.29 65.48 -31.14
CA LEU A 139 -1.65 65.15 -29.76
C LEU A 139 -3.04 64.48 -29.68
N GLU A 140 -4.00 64.94 -30.50
CA GLU A 140 -5.33 64.34 -30.57
C GLU A 140 -5.30 62.92 -31.14
N LYS A 141 -4.50 62.68 -32.19
CA LYS A 141 -4.28 61.33 -32.73
C LYS A 141 -3.63 60.40 -31.71
N GLU A 142 -2.59 60.86 -31.00
CA GLU A 142 -1.95 60.08 -29.93
C GLU A 142 -2.93 59.75 -28.79
N ARG A 143 -3.77 60.71 -28.38
CA ARG A 143 -4.82 60.47 -27.37
C ARG A 143 -5.85 59.45 -27.84
N ALA A 144 -6.25 59.50 -29.11
CA ALA A 144 -7.18 58.53 -29.69
C ALA A 144 -6.59 57.11 -29.75
N VAL A 145 -5.30 56.99 -30.08
CA VAL A 145 -4.58 55.70 -30.04
C VAL A 145 -4.51 55.17 -28.60
N LEU A 146 -4.08 55.99 -27.66
CA LEU A 146 -4.00 55.61 -26.24
C LEU A 146 -5.36 55.21 -25.66
N ALA A 147 -6.45 55.89 -26.06
CA ALA A 147 -7.81 55.51 -25.67
C ALA A 147 -8.18 54.13 -26.20
N LYS A 148 -7.89 53.83 -27.48
CA LYS A 148 -8.12 52.51 -28.08
C LYS A 148 -7.34 51.41 -27.37
N GLU A 149 -6.07 51.64 -27.05
CA GLU A 149 -5.24 50.69 -26.30
C GLU A 149 -5.79 50.44 -24.89
N LYS A 150 -6.19 51.48 -24.16
CA LYS A 150 -6.82 51.34 -22.84
C LYS A 150 -8.12 50.53 -22.90
N HIS A 151 -8.95 50.75 -23.92
CA HIS A 151 -10.16 49.97 -24.13
C HIS A 151 -9.86 48.50 -24.48
N ALA A 152 -8.86 48.25 -25.33
CA ALA A 152 -8.42 46.89 -25.67
C ALA A 152 -7.90 46.15 -24.42
N TYR A 153 -7.06 46.80 -23.62
CA TYR A 153 -6.56 46.26 -22.36
C TYR A 153 -7.69 45.95 -21.38
N ALA A 154 -8.66 46.86 -21.22
CA ALA A 154 -9.82 46.63 -20.36
C ALA A 154 -10.68 45.44 -20.84
N ALA A 155 -10.86 45.28 -22.16
CA ALA A 155 -11.57 44.15 -22.75
C ALA A 155 -10.83 42.82 -22.51
N GLU A 156 -9.50 42.81 -22.66
CA GLU A 156 -8.67 41.64 -22.39
C GLU A 156 -8.72 41.25 -20.90
N MET A 157 -8.62 42.21 -19.99
CA MET A 157 -8.75 41.97 -18.56
C MET A 157 -10.12 41.37 -18.20
N LYS A 158 -11.19 41.85 -18.85
CA LYS A 158 -12.54 41.27 -18.67
C LYS A 158 -12.60 39.82 -19.18
N LYS A 159 -11.99 39.53 -20.33
CA LYS A 159 -11.90 38.17 -20.89
C LYS A 159 -11.10 37.23 -19.98
N ASN A 160 -9.96 37.68 -19.47
CA ASN A 160 -9.12 36.90 -18.56
C ASN A 160 -9.82 36.64 -17.23
N LYS A 161 -10.55 37.62 -16.69
CA LYS A 161 -11.38 37.43 -15.49
C LYS A 161 -12.51 36.42 -15.72
N ALA A 162 -13.13 36.41 -16.90
CA ALA A 162 -14.16 35.43 -17.26
C ALA A 162 -13.57 34.02 -17.36
N LYS A 163 -12.44 33.86 -18.07
CA LYS A 163 -11.72 32.57 -18.18
C LYS A 163 -11.30 32.03 -16.82
N LEU A 164 -10.76 32.89 -15.95
CA LEU A 164 -10.38 32.48 -14.59
C LEU A 164 -11.59 32.01 -13.76
N LYS A 165 -12.76 32.64 -13.95
CA LYS A 165 -14.00 32.21 -13.28
C LYS A 165 -14.45 30.85 -13.78
N GLU A 166 -14.39 30.61 -15.08
CA GLU A 166 -14.74 29.34 -15.72
C GLU A 166 -13.79 28.21 -15.30
N GLU A 167 -12.48 28.47 -15.29
CA GLU A 167 -11.47 27.53 -14.83
C GLU A 167 -11.67 27.14 -13.36
N LYS A 168 -11.96 28.11 -12.49
CA LYS A 168 -12.29 27.86 -11.08
C LYS A 168 -13.54 26.98 -10.93
N LEU A 169 -14.56 27.21 -11.76
CA LEU A 169 -15.78 26.41 -11.74
C LEU A 169 -15.49 24.96 -12.18
N ARG A 170 -14.76 24.80 -13.29
CA ARG A 170 -14.34 23.49 -13.79
C ARG A 170 -13.53 22.72 -12.73
N TYR A 171 -12.56 23.39 -12.10
CA TYR A 171 -11.77 22.78 -11.02
C TYR A 171 -12.65 22.34 -9.84
N ALA A 172 -13.64 23.15 -9.46
CA ALA A 172 -14.57 22.80 -8.39
C ALA A 172 -15.45 21.58 -8.74
N GLU A 173 -15.90 21.46 -9.99
CA GLU A 173 -16.65 20.32 -10.49
C GLU A 173 -15.80 19.05 -10.55
N GLU A 174 -14.57 19.15 -11.06
CA GLU A 174 -13.62 18.05 -11.10
C GLU A 174 -13.31 17.54 -9.68
N ARG A 175 -13.08 18.45 -8.73
CA ARG A 175 -12.89 18.08 -7.31
C ARG A 175 -14.10 17.37 -6.71
N LYS A 176 -15.33 17.80 -7.06
CA LYS A 176 -16.55 17.11 -6.63
C LYS A 176 -16.65 15.70 -7.23
N ALA A 177 -16.30 15.53 -8.51
CA ALA A 177 -16.29 14.24 -9.18
C ALA A 177 -15.28 13.28 -8.55
N VAL A 178 -14.03 13.72 -8.35
CA VAL A 178 -12.98 12.93 -7.69
C VAL A 178 -13.38 12.55 -6.28
N ASN A 179 -13.97 13.47 -5.51
CA ASN A 179 -14.44 13.15 -4.15
C ASN A 179 -15.58 12.12 -4.15
N LYS A 180 -16.49 12.19 -5.12
CA LYS A 180 -17.58 11.21 -5.28
C LYS A 180 -17.02 9.83 -5.63
N GLU A 181 -16.09 9.76 -6.57
CA GLU A 181 -15.39 8.53 -6.96
C GLU A 181 -14.64 7.92 -5.79
N ARG A 182 -13.86 8.72 -5.06
CA ARG A 182 -13.13 8.29 -3.86
C ARG A 182 -14.05 7.70 -2.79
N LYS A 183 -15.21 8.31 -2.55
CA LYS A 183 -16.24 7.75 -1.65
C LYS A 183 -16.78 6.41 -2.16
N GLY A 184 -16.98 6.28 -3.47
CA GLY A 184 -17.35 5.03 -4.12
C GLY A 184 -16.32 3.93 -3.92
N ILE A 185 -15.04 4.22 -4.22
CA ILE A 185 -13.92 3.30 -4.03
C ILE A 185 -13.81 2.86 -2.57
N HIS A 186 -13.90 3.79 -1.63
CA HIS A 186 -13.84 3.46 -0.19
C HIS A 186 -15.00 2.54 0.22
N LYS A 187 -16.22 2.79 -0.28
CA LYS A 187 -17.38 1.93 -0.02
C LYS A 187 -17.18 0.52 -0.60
N ALA A 188 -16.70 0.41 -1.84
CA ALA A 188 -16.40 -0.86 -2.48
C ALA A 188 -15.32 -1.64 -1.71
N LYS A 189 -14.21 -0.99 -1.35
CA LYS A 189 -13.12 -1.61 -0.56
C LYS A 189 -13.61 -2.10 0.80
N LYS A 190 -14.54 -1.39 1.45
CA LYS A 190 -15.17 -1.84 2.70
C LYS A 190 -16.03 -3.08 2.49
N GLN A 191 -16.76 -3.16 1.39
CA GLN A 191 -17.56 -4.35 1.03
C GLN A 191 -16.66 -5.55 0.73
N GLU A 192 -15.63 -5.38 -0.11
CA GLU A 192 -14.64 -6.43 -0.40
C GLU A 192 -13.95 -6.95 0.86
N LEU A 193 -13.54 -6.06 1.77
CA LEU A 193 -12.93 -6.47 3.04
C LEU A 193 -13.91 -7.29 3.90
N THR A 194 -15.19 -6.95 3.86
CA THR A 194 -16.24 -7.67 4.59
C THR A 194 -16.44 -9.07 4.00
N GLU A 195 -16.49 -9.17 2.67
CA GLU A 195 -16.57 -10.47 1.99
C GLU A 195 -15.34 -11.33 2.23
N LEU A 196 -14.13 -10.76 2.18
CA LEU A 196 -12.90 -11.48 2.46
C LEU A 196 -12.89 -12.04 3.89
N LYS A 197 -13.33 -11.26 4.87
CA LYS A 197 -13.49 -11.72 6.26
C LYS A 197 -14.48 -12.88 6.37
N ARG A 198 -15.60 -12.82 5.62
CA ARG A 198 -16.58 -13.91 5.57
C ARG A 198 -15.97 -15.18 4.96
N ARG A 199 -15.29 -15.07 3.82
CA ARG A 199 -14.62 -16.21 3.16
C ARG A 199 -13.60 -16.86 4.08
N HIS A 200 -12.74 -16.08 4.72
CA HIS A 200 -11.79 -16.63 5.70
C HIS A 200 -12.46 -17.25 6.93
N ALA A 201 -13.60 -16.73 7.37
CA ALA A 201 -14.37 -17.37 8.45
C ALA A 201 -14.94 -18.72 8.00
N GLU A 202 -15.45 -18.80 6.77
CA GLU A 202 -15.97 -20.03 6.16
C GLU A 202 -14.88 -21.07 5.93
N GLU A 203 -13.72 -20.66 5.39
CA GLU A 203 -12.54 -21.52 5.25
C GLU A 203 -12.09 -22.09 6.59
N ARG A 204 -11.96 -21.24 7.63
CA ARG A 204 -11.61 -21.70 8.98
C ARG A 204 -12.63 -22.69 9.53
N LYS A 205 -13.92 -22.46 9.28
CA LYS A 205 -14.99 -23.36 9.69
C LYS A 205 -14.90 -24.70 8.94
N ALA A 206 -14.58 -24.69 7.65
CA ALA A 206 -14.40 -25.88 6.84
C ALA A 206 -13.18 -26.71 7.31
N VAL A 207 -12.02 -26.08 7.50
CA VAL A 207 -10.82 -26.73 8.04
C VAL A 207 -11.08 -27.35 9.41
N LEU A 208 -11.80 -26.64 10.28
CA LEU A 208 -12.15 -27.18 11.60
C LEU A 208 -13.12 -28.38 11.49
N ALA A 209 -14.08 -28.34 10.57
CA ALA A 209 -14.99 -29.46 10.34
C ALA A 209 -14.23 -30.68 9.79
N GLU A 210 -13.32 -30.47 8.84
CA GLU A 210 -12.45 -31.51 8.30
C GLU A 210 -11.56 -32.12 9.39
N ALA A 211 -10.90 -31.29 10.21
CA ALA A 211 -10.08 -31.77 11.33
C ALA A 211 -10.89 -32.57 12.36
N LYS A 212 -12.13 -32.16 12.64
CA LYS A 212 -13.04 -32.94 13.50
C LYS A 212 -13.40 -34.28 12.88
N ASN A 213 -13.71 -34.31 11.60
CA ASN A 213 -14.04 -35.55 10.88
C ASN A 213 -12.85 -36.50 10.82
N ALA A 214 -11.64 -35.97 10.54
CA ALA A 214 -10.40 -36.74 10.55
C ALA A 214 -10.11 -37.34 11.94
N ARG A 215 -10.33 -36.57 13.02
CA ARG A 215 -10.18 -37.07 14.39
C ARG A 215 -11.19 -38.17 14.71
N ILE A 216 -12.43 -38.03 14.26
CA ILE A 216 -13.45 -39.08 14.42
C ILE A 216 -13.06 -40.36 13.65
N ALA A 217 -12.53 -40.21 12.43
CA ALA A 217 -12.04 -41.34 11.64
C ALA A 217 -10.86 -42.04 12.32
N ALA A 218 -9.88 -41.31 12.84
CA ALA A 218 -8.74 -41.86 13.56
C ALA A 218 -9.17 -42.61 14.83
N ILE A 219 -10.13 -42.07 15.60
CA ILE A 219 -10.68 -42.76 16.78
C ILE A 219 -11.37 -44.06 16.39
N LYS A 220 -12.13 -44.08 15.28
CA LYS A 220 -12.76 -45.31 14.77
C LYS A 220 -11.71 -46.34 14.37
N GLU A 221 -10.70 -45.94 13.62
CA GLU A 221 -9.62 -46.83 13.19
C GLU A 221 -8.85 -47.42 14.38
N GLU A 222 -8.52 -46.59 15.39
CA GLU A 222 -7.89 -47.04 16.62
C GLU A 222 -8.78 -48.02 17.41
N SER A 223 -10.09 -47.77 17.44
CA SER A 223 -11.05 -48.66 18.12
C SER A 223 -11.16 -50.03 17.44
N GLU A 224 -11.14 -50.06 16.10
CA GLU A 224 -11.14 -51.30 15.34
C GLU A 224 -9.82 -52.07 15.51
N LEU A 225 -8.68 -51.37 15.48
CA LEU A 225 -7.37 -51.97 15.77
C LEU A 225 -7.30 -52.54 17.19
N ARG A 226 -7.91 -51.87 18.17
CA ARG A 226 -8.00 -52.37 19.55
C ARG A 226 -8.88 -53.60 19.63
N ARG A 227 -9.96 -53.66 18.86
CA ARG A 227 -10.88 -54.81 18.78
C ARG A 227 -10.19 -56.03 18.17
N THR A 228 -9.44 -55.86 17.08
CA THR A 228 -8.69 -56.96 16.45
C THR A 228 -7.60 -57.49 17.37
N LYS A 229 -6.79 -56.61 17.97
CA LYS A 229 -5.79 -57.00 18.99
C LYS A 229 -6.40 -57.75 20.17
N LEU A 230 -7.60 -57.35 20.61
CA LEU A 230 -8.31 -58.05 21.69
C LEU A 230 -8.80 -59.44 21.25
N GLN A 231 -9.27 -59.58 20.01
CA GLN A 231 -9.65 -60.87 19.43
C GLN A 231 -8.45 -61.81 19.32
N GLU A 232 -7.32 -61.33 18.80
CA GLU A 232 -6.07 -62.09 18.73
C GLU A 232 -5.61 -62.52 20.12
N LYS A 233 -5.56 -61.59 21.08
CA LYS A 233 -5.18 -61.91 22.48
C LYS A 233 -6.12 -62.96 23.09
N ARG A 234 -7.42 -62.90 22.80
CA ARG A 234 -8.40 -63.90 23.25
C ARG A 234 -8.16 -65.26 22.62
N ALA A 235 -7.84 -65.32 21.33
CA ALA A 235 -7.51 -66.57 20.64
C ALA A 235 -6.26 -67.22 21.25
N VAL A 236 -5.18 -66.46 21.45
CA VAL A 236 -3.96 -66.97 22.11
C VAL A 236 -4.24 -67.46 23.53
N LEU A 237 -5.04 -66.73 24.31
CA LEU A 237 -5.44 -67.16 25.66
C LEU A 237 -6.25 -68.46 25.64
N ALA A 238 -7.12 -68.66 24.65
CA ALA A 238 -7.88 -69.89 24.48
C ALA A 238 -6.96 -71.08 24.17
N GLU A 239 -6.01 -70.90 23.23
CA GLU A 239 -5.02 -71.91 22.87
C GLU A 239 -4.13 -72.29 24.07
N ILE A 240 -3.61 -71.31 24.83
CA ILE A 240 -2.84 -71.57 26.06
C ILE A 240 -3.68 -72.33 27.09
N LYS A 241 -4.97 -72.02 27.22
CA LYS A 241 -5.87 -72.73 28.15
C LYS A 241 -6.07 -74.18 27.73
N GLU A 242 -6.22 -74.43 26.43
CA GLU A 242 -6.36 -75.77 25.86
C GLU A 242 -5.10 -76.61 26.09
N VAL A 243 -3.92 -76.04 25.80
CA VAL A 243 -2.63 -76.69 26.05
C VAL A 243 -2.41 -76.97 27.54
N LYS A 244 -2.69 -76.01 28.43
CA LYS A 244 -2.56 -76.23 29.88
C LYS A 244 -3.55 -77.25 30.43
N SER A 245 -4.78 -77.30 29.90
CA SER A 245 -5.75 -78.34 30.25
C SER A 245 -5.21 -79.73 29.86
N ALA A 246 -4.64 -79.82 28.66
CA ALA A 246 -4.03 -81.04 28.14
C ALA A 246 -2.84 -81.52 28.96
N GLU A 247 -1.96 -80.60 29.34
CA GLU A 247 -0.82 -80.86 30.21
C GLU A 247 -1.29 -81.25 31.61
N SER A 248 -2.35 -80.64 32.15
CA SER A 248 -2.88 -80.96 33.48
C SER A 248 -3.39 -82.40 33.57
N ASN A 249 -4.21 -82.84 32.60
CA ASN A 249 -4.78 -84.19 32.60
C ASN A 249 -3.72 -85.26 32.33
N THR A 250 -2.84 -85.03 31.35
CA THR A 250 -1.71 -85.94 31.06
C THR A 250 -0.74 -86.01 32.25
N ALA A 251 -0.37 -84.86 32.84
CA ALA A 251 0.52 -84.83 33.99
C ALA A 251 -0.13 -85.49 35.22
N HIS A 252 -1.45 -85.36 35.41
CA HIS A 252 -2.16 -86.07 36.47
C HIS A 252 -2.06 -87.59 36.31
N VAL A 253 -2.31 -88.11 35.11
CA VAL A 253 -2.20 -89.55 34.81
C VAL A 253 -0.76 -90.05 34.96
N LYS A 254 0.24 -89.24 34.59
CA LYS A 254 1.66 -89.55 34.81
C LYS A 254 1.98 -89.70 36.30
N ARG A 255 1.57 -88.74 37.14
CA ARG A 255 1.74 -88.81 38.61
C ARG A 255 1.02 -90.02 39.22
N MET A 256 -0.15 -90.38 38.69
CA MET A 256 -0.88 -91.56 39.16
C MET A 256 -0.18 -92.87 38.74
N THR A 257 0.53 -92.87 37.62
CA THR A 257 1.33 -94.02 37.18
C THR A 257 2.51 -94.27 38.11
N GLU A 258 3.20 -93.20 38.52
CA GLU A 258 4.29 -93.26 39.52
C GLU A 258 3.84 -93.79 40.88
N LYS A 259 2.56 -93.59 41.23
CA LYS A 259 1.93 -94.10 42.46
C LYS A 259 1.34 -95.51 42.32
N ASN A 260 1.61 -96.23 41.23
CA ASN A 260 1.07 -97.57 40.96
C ASN A 260 -0.47 -97.64 41.00
N ALA A 261 -1.14 -96.59 40.52
CA ALA A 261 -2.61 -96.54 40.49
C ALA A 261 -3.22 -97.57 39.51
N LEU A 262 -4.46 -97.98 39.78
CA LEU A 262 -5.26 -98.78 38.85
C LEU A 262 -6.04 -97.88 37.92
N PHE A 263 -5.95 -98.10 36.61
CA PHE A 263 -6.58 -97.26 35.59
C PHE A 263 -7.79 -97.97 34.97
N PHE A 264 -8.89 -97.25 34.80
CA PHE A 264 -10.11 -97.70 34.15
C PHE A 264 -10.53 -96.70 33.08
N TYR A 265 -10.90 -97.19 31.90
CA TYR A 265 -11.45 -96.40 30.81
C TYR A 265 -12.82 -96.93 30.42
N GLU A 266 -13.84 -96.07 30.48
CA GLU A 266 -15.25 -96.46 30.26
C GLU A 266 -15.66 -97.68 31.11
N GLY A 267 -15.22 -97.70 32.37
CA GLY A 267 -15.49 -98.78 33.34
C GLY A 267 -14.62 -100.04 33.18
N LYS A 268 -13.78 -100.15 32.14
CA LYS A 268 -12.92 -101.31 31.90
C LYS A 268 -11.48 -101.05 32.35
N LYS A 269 -10.87 -102.01 33.05
CA LYS A 269 -9.47 -101.90 33.50
C LYS A 269 -8.52 -101.82 32.29
N ILE A 270 -7.56 -100.91 32.33
CA ILE A 270 -6.54 -100.71 31.29
C ILE A 270 -5.14 -100.61 31.90
N ALA A 271 -4.12 -100.82 31.07
CA ALA A 271 -2.72 -100.61 31.45
C ALA A 271 -2.39 -99.12 31.58
N SER A 272 -1.46 -98.77 32.48
CA SER A 272 -1.00 -97.38 32.71
C SER A 272 -0.50 -96.69 31.44
N LYS A 273 0.29 -97.40 30.61
CA LYS A 273 0.78 -96.89 29.31
C LYS A 273 -0.37 -96.52 28.36
N LYS A 274 -1.46 -97.30 28.37
CA LYS A 274 -2.67 -97.04 27.57
C LYS A 274 -3.45 -95.85 28.15
N ALA A 275 -3.52 -95.73 29.48
CA ALA A 275 -4.16 -94.59 30.13
C ALA A 275 -3.44 -93.26 29.83
N LEU A 276 -2.10 -93.27 29.84
CA LEU A 276 -1.29 -92.10 29.48
C LEU A 276 -1.50 -91.69 28.02
N LYS A 277 -1.51 -92.66 27.09
CA LYS A 277 -1.78 -92.39 25.68
C LYS A 277 -3.19 -91.82 25.47
N LEU A 278 -4.21 -92.34 26.16
CA LEU A 278 -5.57 -91.81 26.07
C LEU A 278 -5.67 -90.36 26.58
N ALA A 279 -4.98 -90.02 27.67
CA ALA A 279 -4.94 -88.66 28.20
C ALA A 279 -4.16 -87.68 27.31
N GLN A 280 -3.14 -88.16 26.59
CA GLN A 280 -2.39 -87.39 25.59
C GLN A 280 -3.22 -87.15 24.32
N ASP A 281 -3.87 -88.20 23.82
CA ASP A 281 -4.64 -88.15 22.57
C ASP A 281 -5.94 -87.34 22.73
N ASN A 282 -6.53 -87.34 23.93
CA ASN A 282 -7.78 -86.63 24.22
C ASN A 282 -7.69 -85.89 25.58
N PRO A 283 -7.17 -84.67 25.57
CA PRO A 283 -7.02 -83.89 26.79
C PRO A 283 -8.33 -83.49 27.48
N ASP A 284 -9.47 -83.52 26.77
CA ASP A 284 -10.79 -83.20 27.34
C ASP A 284 -11.47 -84.39 28.06
N LEU A 285 -10.78 -85.53 28.19
CA LEU A 285 -11.33 -86.66 28.94
C LEU A 285 -11.56 -86.28 30.41
N HIS A 286 -12.69 -86.71 30.95
CA HIS A 286 -13.00 -86.53 32.36
C HIS A 286 -12.25 -87.59 33.17
N ILE A 287 -11.31 -87.13 34.00
CA ILE A 287 -10.47 -87.98 34.84
C ILE A 287 -10.85 -87.76 36.30
N GLN A 288 -11.26 -88.83 36.97
CA GLN A 288 -11.52 -88.82 38.41
C GLN A 288 -10.63 -89.85 39.12
N THR A 289 -9.88 -89.38 40.11
CA THR A 289 -9.10 -90.26 40.99
C THR A 289 -9.87 -90.47 42.29
N ARG A 290 -10.10 -91.73 42.65
CA ARG A 290 -10.70 -92.13 43.93
C ARG A 290 -9.69 -92.93 44.73
N LEU A 291 -9.60 -92.66 46.03
CA LEU A 291 -8.74 -93.44 46.91
C LEU A 291 -9.55 -94.65 47.41
N GLY A 292 -9.05 -95.86 47.16
CA GLY A 292 -9.67 -97.07 47.71
C GLY A 292 -9.39 -97.22 49.21
N HIS A 293 -10.18 -98.08 49.88
CA HIS A 293 -9.92 -98.50 51.27
C HIS A 293 -8.53 -99.15 51.44
N ASP A 294 -8.01 -99.74 50.37
CA ASP A 294 -6.66 -100.31 50.23
C ASP A 294 -5.56 -99.25 50.07
N LYS A 295 -5.89 -97.95 50.20
CA LYS A 295 -5.02 -96.78 49.96
C LYS A 295 -4.43 -96.74 48.55
N THR A 296 -4.87 -97.61 47.64
CA THR A 296 -4.41 -97.62 46.25
C THR A 296 -5.29 -96.68 45.43
N PRO A 297 -4.71 -95.69 44.72
CA PRO A 297 -5.50 -94.80 43.88
C PRO A 297 -6.12 -95.56 42.69
N LYS A 298 -7.40 -95.31 42.43
CA LYS A 298 -8.13 -95.81 41.25
C LYS A 298 -8.51 -94.62 40.39
N VAL A 299 -7.99 -94.58 39.17
CA VAL A 299 -8.19 -93.50 38.22
C VAL A 299 -9.20 -93.94 37.17
N TYR A 300 -10.33 -93.24 37.10
CA TYR A 300 -11.40 -93.46 36.14
C TYR A 300 -11.34 -92.39 35.05
N ILE A 301 -11.29 -92.82 33.81
CA ILE A 301 -11.21 -91.97 32.62
C ILE A 301 -12.48 -92.23 31.78
N SER A 302 -13.22 -91.18 31.44
CA SER A 302 -14.41 -91.28 30.59
C SER A 302 -14.52 -90.10 29.62
N LYS A 303 -15.18 -90.33 28.49
CA LYS A 303 -15.59 -89.29 27.54
C LYS A 303 -16.76 -88.44 28.04
N LYS A 304 -17.55 -88.94 28.99
CA LYS A 304 -18.69 -88.23 29.57
C LYS A 304 -18.34 -87.71 30.96
N PRO A 305 -18.98 -86.62 31.43
CA PRO A 305 -18.80 -86.16 32.80
C PRO A 305 -19.06 -87.29 33.81
N ILE A 306 -18.10 -87.54 34.68
CA ILE A 306 -18.24 -88.56 35.73
C ILE A 306 -19.08 -87.96 36.85
N VAL A 307 -20.37 -88.33 36.90
CA VAL A 307 -21.27 -87.91 37.97
C VAL A 307 -20.95 -88.74 39.21
N VAL A 308 -20.59 -88.06 40.30
CA VAL A 308 -20.48 -88.70 41.62
C VAL A 308 -21.90 -88.90 42.11
N LYS A 309 -22.36 -90.14 42.16
CA LYS A 309 -23.52 -90.47 43.00
C LYS A 309 -23.03 -90.41 44.44
N GLU A 310 -23.46 -89.38 45.18
CA GLU A 310 -23.45 -89.43 46.64
C GLU A 310 -24.32 -90.63 47.03
N ASN A 311 -23.71 -91.64 47.64
CA ASN A 311 -24.47 -92.69 48.30
C ASN A 311 -24.61 -92.24 49.76
N ASP A 312 -25.86 -92.11 50.21
CA ASP A 312 -26.27 -92.05 51.62
C ASP A 312 -25.64 -93.16 52.48
#